data_AF-I3UDJ4-F1
#
_entry.id   AF-I3UDJ4-F1
#
_cell.length_a   1.000
_cell.length_b   1.000
_cell.length_c   1.000
_cell.angle_alpha   90.00
_cell.angle_beta   90.00
_cell.angle_gamma   90.00
#
_symmetry.space_group_name_H-M   'P 1'
#
loop_
_entity.id
_entity.type
_entity.pdbx_description
1 polymer ?
#
loop_
_entity_poly.entity_id
_entity_poly.type
_entity_poly.pdbx_seq_one_letter_code
_entity_poly.pdbx_strand_id
1 'polypeptide(L)'
;MFVRDSAAIDTAAIDRGVIDKDVIDKDAFAYNDKDGLSVTILQGEYEENPRADPNITPERLARIQKRNNNKQVTARQLDDWLREQGVESQFMLVARANHGGVIPAVIEAAVQRALENKAGRENKNK
;
A
#
# COMPACT_ATOMS: atom_id res chain seq x y z
N MET A 1 31.38 -9.28 -31.49
CA MET A 1 32.04 -9.68 -30.23
C MET A 1 32.41 -8.37 -29.53
N PHE A 2 31.82 -7.93 -28.42
CA PHE A 2 31.35 -8.64 -27.24
C PHE A 2 29.99 -8.09 -26.74
N VAL A 3 29.12 -9.02 -26.35
CA VAL A 3 27.94 -8.79 -25.51
C VAL A 3 28.42 -8.49 -24.09
N ARG A 4 27.79 -7.53 -23.41
CA ARG A 4 27.90 -7.43 -21.94
C ARG A 4 26.53 -7.74 -21.35
N ASP A 5 26.43 -8.96 -20.82
CA ASP A 5 25.40 -9.38 -19.88
C ASP A 5 25.36 -8.42 -18.70
N SER A 6 24.18 -7.88 -18.39
CA SER A 6 23.92 -7.18 -17.14
C SER A 6 23.27 -8.18 -16.18
N ALA A 7 24.11 -8.96 -15.49
CA ALA A 7 23.71 -9.81 -14.38
C ALA A 7 24.34 -9.30 -13.09
N ALA A 8 23.57 -9.42 -12.01
CA ALA A 8 23.90 -9.18 -10.60
C ALA A 8 23.90 -7.70 -10.16
N ILE A 9 22.71 -7.22 -9.79
CA ILE A 9 22.62 -6.21 -8.73
C ILE A 9 22.99 -6.96 -7.44
N ASP A 10 24.19 -6.69 -6.95
CA ASP A 10 24.73 -7.29 -5.74
C ASP A 10 23.88 -6.86 -4.52
N THR A 11 23.13 -7.81 -3.97
CA THR A 11 22.22 -7.63 -2.82
C THR A 11 22.94 -7.15 -1.55
N ALA A 12 24.27 -7.10 -1.56
CA ALA A 12 25.08 -6.60 -0.45
C ALA A 12 25.07 -5.06 -0.28
N ALA A 13 24.61 -4.28 -1.26
CA ALA A 13 24.65 -2.81 -1.19
C ALA A 13 23.56 -2.17 -0.31
N ILE A 14 22.54 -2.93 0.11
CA ILE A 14 21.41 -2.39 0.89
C ILE A 14 21.80 -2.13 2.36
N ASP A 15 22.88 -2.76 2.86
CA ASP A 15 23.22 -2.81 4.29
C ASP A 15 24.20 -1.73 4.79
N ARG A 16 24.46 -0.65 4.03
CA ARG A 16 25.44 0.38 4.47
C ARG A 16 24.98 1.83 4.50
N GLY A 17 23.71 2.15 4.32
CA GLY A 17 23.21 3.51 4.59
C GLY A 17 23.91 4.63 3.79
N VAL A 18 24.58 4.29 2.69
CA VAL A 18 25.15 5.24 1.73
C VAL A 18 24.29 5.16 0.47
N ILE A 19 23.09 5.74 0.53
CA ILE A 19 22.37 6.07 -0.70
C ILE A 19 22.80 7.49 -1.03
N ASP A 20 23.71 7.59 -1.98
CA ASP A 20 24.02 8.85 -2.64
C ASP A 20 22.76 9.34 -3.34
N LYS A 21 22.35 10.59 -3.07
CA LYS A 21 21.08 11.15 -3.55
C LYS A 21 21.03 11.26 -5.08
N ASP A 22 22.18 11.09 -5.71
CA ASP A 22 22.38 11.13 -7.15
C ASP A 22 22.38 9.73 -7.81
N VAL A 23 22.24 8.65 -7.03
CA VAL A 23 22.12 7.25 -7.54
C VAL A 23 20.67 6.78 -7.56
N ILE A 24 19.75 7.49 -6.88
CA ILE A 24 18.31 7.28 -7.11
C ILE A 24 17.99 7.94 -8.45
N ASP A 25 17.93 7.11 -9.48
CA ASP A 25 17.33 7.48 -10.75
C ASP A 25 15.92 8.01 -10.48
N LYS A 26 15.76 9.34 -10.52
CA LYS A 26 14.47 10.01 -10.32
C LYS A 26 13.44 9.57 -11.36
N ASP A 27 13.90 8.97 -12.46
CA ASP A 27 13.08 8.43 -13.52
C ASP A 27 12.71 6.96 -13.31
N ALA A 28 13.40 6.21 -12.41
CA ALA A 28 13.04 4.83 -12.10
C ALA A 28 11.67 4.72 -11.38
N PHE A 29 11.18 5.83 -10.82
CA PHE A 29 9.82 5.96 -10.28
C PHE A 29 9.04 7.14 -10.88
N ALA A 30 9.47 7.70 -12.01
CA ALA A 30 8.69 8.69 -12.73
C ALA A 30 7.44 8.02 -13.31
N TYR A 31 6.36 8.04 -12.53
CA TYR A 31 5.06 7.52 -12.92
C TYR A 31 4.54 8.32 -14.12
N ASN A 32 4.46 7.69 -15.27
CA ASN A 32 4.13 8.36 -16.53
C ASN A 32 2.61 8.50 -16.67
N ASP A 33 2.17 9.74 -16.83
CA ASP A 33 0.85 10.32 -16.57
C ASP A 33 -0.22 10.02 -17.66
N LYS A 34 -0.46 8.74 -18.01
CA LYS A 34 -1.49 8.42 -19.04
C LYS A 34 -2.69 7.61 -18.56
N ASP A 35 -2.56 6.90 -17.46
CA ASP A 35 -3.67 6.35 -16.68
C ASP A 35 -3.34 6.67 -15.22
N GLY A 36 -3.96 7.69 -14.63
CA GLY A 36 -3.65 8.14 -13.27
C GLY A 36 -3.63 6.97 -12.29
N LEU A 37 -2.51 6.78 -11.60
CA LEU A 37 -2.40 5.75 -10.56
C LEU A 37 -3.30 6.13 -9.40
N SER A 38 -4.27 5.27 -9.10
CA SER A 38 -5.07 5.37 -7.89
C SER A 38 -4.83 4.20 -6.97
N VAL A 39 -4.64 4.47 -5.68
CA VAL A 39 -4.40 3.46 -4.64
C VAL A 39 -5.46 3.58 -3.55
N THR A 40 -6.26 2.54 -3.40
CA THR A 40 -7.25 2.45 -2.31
C THR A 40 -6.72 1.54 -1.21
N ILE A 41 -6.67 2.05 0.02
CA ILE A 41 -6.18 1.33 1.19
C ILE A 41 -7.34 1.14 2.17
N LEU A 42 -7.63 -0.11 2.52
CA LEU A 42 -8.65 -0.44 3.51
C LEU A 42 -8.00 -1.11 4.72
N GLN A 43 -8.45 -0.75 5.92
CA GLN A 43 -8.06 -1.41 7.15
C GLN A 43 -9.30 -1.63 8.02
N GLY A 44 -9.40 -2.78 8.70
CA GLY A 44 -10.46 -3.00 9.68
C GLY A 44 -10.28 -2.17 10.95
N GLU A 45 -11.38 -1.64 11.50
CA GLU A 45 -11.40 -0.90 12.77
C GLU A 45 -10.69 -1.65 13.90
N TYR A 46 -10.91 -2.96 14.01
CA TYR A 46 -10.31 -3.80 15.06
C TYR A 46 -8.85 -4.14 14.80
N GLU A 47 -8.35 -3.95 13.57
CA GLU A 47 -6.91 -4.04 13.29
C GLU A 47 -6.18 -2.77 13.73
N GLU A 48 -6.81 -1.62 13.54
CA GLU A 48 -6.29 -0.33 14.00
C GLU A 48 -6.40 -0.19 15.52
N ASN A 49 -7.56 -0.56 16.08
CA ASN A 49 -7.84 -0.53 17.50
C ASN A 49 -8.34 -1.90 18.02
N PRO A 50 -7.42 -2.82 18.35
CA PRO A 50 -7.78 -4.16 18.84
C PRO A 50 -8.60 -4.18 20.13
N ARG A 51 -8.60 -3.10 20.91
CA ARG A 51 -9.40 -2.99 22.14
C ARG A 51 -10.88 -2.73 21.86
N ALA A 52 -11.23 -2.31 20.65
CA ALA A 52 -12.61 -2.10 20.24
C ALA A 52 -13.31 -3.41 19.80
N ASP A 53 -12.55 -4.49 19.56
CA ASP A 53 -13.12 -5.80 19.20
C ASP A 53 -13.83 -6.41 20.41
N PRO A 54 -15.16 -6.58 20.40
CA PRO A 54 -15.90 -7.15 21.53
C PRO A 54 -15.51 -8.60 21.83
N ASN A 55 -14.85 -9.28 20.90
CA ASN A 55 -14.38 -10.65 21.05
C ASN A 55 -12.87 -10.75 21.35
N ILE A 56 -12.20 -9.64 21.69
CA ILE A 56 -10.78 -9.66 22.01
C ILE A 56 -10.52 -10.38 23.34
N THR A 57 -9.56 -11.31 23.35
CA THR A 57 -9.04 -11.90 24.59
C THR A 57 -7.76 -11.21 25.04
N PRO A 58 -7.41 -11.21 26.34
CA PRO A 58 -6.17 -10.62 26.84
C PRO A 58 -4.92 -11.19 26.15
N GLU A 59 -4.88 -12.49 25.90
CA GLU A 59 -3.76 -13.18 25.24
C GLU A 59 -3.62 -12.73 23.79
N ARG A 60 -4.75 -12.58 23.08
CA ARG A 60 -4.77 -12.09 21.70
C ARG A 60 -4.33 -10.63 21.63
N LEU A 61 -4.79 -9.79 22.56
CA LEU A 61 -4.41 -8.38 22.66
C LEU A 61 -2.90 -8.24 22.90
N ALA A 62 -2.33 -9.00 23.83
CA ALA A 62 -0.89 -8.96 24.13
C ALA A 62 -0.04 -9.37 22.91
N ARG A 63 -0.47 -10.40 22.17
CA ARG A 63 0.17 -10.80 20.90
C ARG A 63 0.10 -9.72 19.84
N ILE A 64 -1.01 -9.00 19.72
CA ILE A 64 -1.15 -7.90 18.76
C ILE A 64 -0.26 -6.73 19.16
N GLN A 65 -0.26 -6.33 20.43
CA GLN A 65 0.60 -5.24 20.94
C GLN A 65 2.08 -5.53 20.69
N LYS A 66 2.54 -6.76 20.95
CA LYS A 66 3.92 -7.16 20.66
C LYS A 66 4.28 -7.03 19.18
N ARG A 67 3.35 -7.30 18.26
CA ARG A 67 3.56 -7.12 16.81
C ARG A 67 3.52 -5.64 16.41
N ASN A 68 2.58 -4.88 16.96
CA ASN A 68 2.42 -3.46 16.65
C ASN A 68 3.63 -2.63 17.10
N ASN A 69 4.31 -3.02 18.18
CA ASN A 69 5.55 -2.38 18.60
C ASN A 69 6.68 -2.48 17.56
N ASN A 70 6.58 -3.40 16.61
CA ASN A 70 7.55 -3.57 15.52
C ASN A 70 7.05 -2.99 14.19
N LYS A 71 5.86 -2.38 14.15
CA LYS A 71 5.28 -1.85 12.92
C LYS A 71 5.87 -0.47 12.64
N GLN A 72 6.66 -0.36 11.56
CA GLN A 72 7.34 0.88 11.20
C GLN A 72 6.42 1.89 10.51
N VAL A 73 5.38 1.42 9.79
CA VAL A 73 4.46 2.28 9.02
C VAL A 73 3.02 1.79 9.18
N THR A 74 2.10 2.72 9.44
CA THR A 74 0.64 2.47 9.49
C THR A 74 0.00 2.67 8.12
N ALA A 75 -1.21 2.14 7.90
CA ALA A 75 -1.92 2.31 6.63
C ALA A 75 -2.27 3.78 6.35
N ARG A 76 -2.57 4.57 7.40
CA ARG A 76 -2.78 6.02 7.28
C ARG A 76 -1.52 6.76 6.86
N GLN A 77 -0.38 6.42 7.46
CA GLN A 77 0.91 7.02 7.07
C GLN A 77 1.30 6.66 5.63
N LEU A 78 0.96 5.46 5.17
CA LEU A 78 1.17 5.10 3.76
C LEU A 78 0.29 5.94 2.83
N ASP A 79 -0.98 6.15 3.16
CA ASP A 79 -1.89 7.02 2.41
C ASP A 79 -1.41 8.48 2.37
N ASP A 80 -1.02 9.03 3.53
CA ASP A 80 -0.42 10.37 3.63
C ASP A 80 0.80 10.49 2.71
N TRP A 81 1.73 9.53 2.80
CA TRP A 81 2.94 9.52 1.98
C TRP A 81 2.64 9.43 0.48
N LEU A 82 1.71 8.57 0.06
CA LEU A 82 1.30 8.46 -1.35
C LEU A 82 0.71 9.77 -1.87
N ARG A 83 -0.14 10.44 -1.08
CA ARG A 83 -0.72 11.74 -1.44
C ARG A 83 0.36 12.82 -1.54
N GLU A 84 1.35 12.83 -0.66
CA GLU A 84 2.51 13.74 -0.75
C GLU A 84 3.33 13.53 -2.03
N GLN A 85 3.36 12.31 -2.58
CA GLN A 85 3.98 12.02 -3.87
C GLN A 85 3.09 12.32 -5.09
N GLY A 86 1.90 12.89 -4.88
CA GLY A 86 0.96 13.21 -5.96
C GLY A 86 0.15 12.02 -6.49
N VAL A 87 0.13 10.88 -5.77
CA VAL A 87 -0.69 9.72 -6.12
C VAL A 87 -2.12 9.94 -5.61
N GLU A 88 -3.12 9.58 -6.42
CA GLU A 88 -4.53 9.56 -6.00
C GLU A 88 -4.74 8.41 -4.99
N SER A 89 -4.50 8.66 -3.71
CA SER A 89 -4.68 7.67 -2.65
C SER A 89 -5.85 7.98 -1.73
N GLN A 90 -6.55 6.93 -1.32
CA GLN A 90 -7.64 7.01 -0.35
C GLN A 90 -7.52 5.89 0.68
N PHE A 91 -7.42 6.29 1.95
CA PHE A 91 -7.59 5.39 3.09
C PHE A 91 -9.05 5.31 3.56
N MET A 92 -9.52 4.09 3.82
CA MET A 92 -10.84 3.83 4.41
C MET A 92 -10.74 2.86 5.59
N LEU A 93 -11.42 3.22 6.69
CA LEU A 93 -11.55 2.35 7.86
C LEU A 93 -12.87 1.59 7.79
N VAL A 94 -12.80 0.25 7.79
CA VAL A 94 -13.98 -0.60 7.74
C VAL A 94 -14.46 -0.86 9.16
N ALA A 95 -15.64 -0.31 9.48
CA ALA A 95 -16.23 -0.40 10.81
C ALA A 95 -16.47 -1.85 11.23
N ARG A 96 -16.22 -2.15 12.50
CA ARG A 96 -16.44 -3.45 13.15
C ARG A 96 -15.75 -4.63 12.45
N ALA A 97 -14.70 -4.38 11.68
CA ALA A 97 -13.97 -5.40 10.94
C ALA A 97 -12.61 -5.68 11.57
N ASN A 98 -12.27 -6.96 11.60
CA ASN A 98 -10.90 -7.44 11.82
C ASN A 98 -10.27 -7.83 10.48
N HIS A 99 -9.07 -8.42 10.52
CA HIS A 99 -8.33 -8.84 9.33
C HIS A 99 -9.11 -9.72 8.34
N GLY A 100 -9.97 -10.62 8.84
CA GLY A 100 -10.83 -11.42 7.97
C GLY A 100 -12.09 -10.66 7.54
N GLY A 101 -12.66 -9.87 8.45
CA GLY A 101 -13.89 -9.11 8.21
C GLY A 101 -13.75 -7.98 7.18
N VAL A 102 -12.53 -7.49 6.93
CA VAL A 102 -12.26 -6.44 5.92
C VAL A 102 -12.32 -6.97 4.48
N ILE A 103 -12.15 -8.29 4.28
CA ILE A 103 -11.97 -8.90 2.95
C ILE A 103 -13.13 -8.60 1.98
N PRO A 104 -14.41 -8.76 2.36
CA PRO A 104 -15.51 -8.48 1.44
C PRO A 104 -15.52 -7.02 0.94
N ALA A 105 -15.27 -6.05 1.84
CA ALA A 105 -15.22 -4.63 1.50
C ALA A 105 -14.04 -4.31 0.57
N VAL A 106 -12.89 -4.97 0.75
CA VAL A 106 -11.73 -4.83 -0.14
C VAL A 106 -12.06 -5.30 -1.56
N ILE A 107 -12.70 -6.48 -1.67
CA ILE A 107 -13.08 -7.04 -2.97
C ILE A 107 -14.09 -6.13 -3.66
N GLU A 108 -15.11 -5.67 -2.94
CA GLU A 108 -16.13 -4.75 -3.46
C GLU A 108 -15.50 -3.46 -4.00
N ALA A 109 -14.64 -2.81 -3.21
CA ALA A 109 -13.93 -1.60 -3.62
C ALA A 109 -13.06 -1.82 -4.87
N ALA A 110 -12.34 -2.95 -4.92
CA ALA A 110 -11.50 -3.29 -6.07
C ALA A 110 -12.32 -3.52 -7.35
N VAL A 111 -13.44 -4.24 -7.25
CA VAL A 111 -14.34 -4.49 -8.39
C VAL A 111 -14.97 -3.18 -8.87
N GLN A 112 -15.48 -2.36 -7.96
CA GLN A 112 -16.07 -1.07 -8.29
C GLN A 112 -15.08 -0.18 -9.05
N ARG A 113 -13.83 -0.08 -8.56
CA ARG A 113 -12.78 0.69 -9.23
C ARG A 113 -12.44 0.14 -10.62
N ALA A 114 -12.40 -1.19 -10.77
CA ALA A 114 -12.17 -1.82 -12.06
C ALA A 114 -13.29 -1.51 -13.08
N LEU A 115 -14.55 -1.48 -12.65
CA LEU A 115 -15.70 -1.13 -13.49
C LEU A 115 -15.67 0.34 -13.91
N GLU A 116 -15.36 1.26 -12.99
CA GLU A 116 -15.21 2.70 -13.29
C GLU A 116 -14.11 2.95 -14.32
N ASN A 117 -12.96 2.30 -14.15
CA ASN A 117 -11.85 2.40 -15.10
C ASN A 117 -12.21 1.87 -16.49
N LYS A 118 -13.00 0.79 -16.56
CA LYS A 118 -13.51 0.26 -17.83
C LYS A 118 -14.45 1.26 -18.51
N ALA A 119 -15.43 1.81 -17.78
CA ALA A 119 -16.38 2.78 -18.32
C ALA A 119 -15.68 4.08 -18.78
N GLY A 120 -14.71 4.57 -18.02
CA GLY A 120 -13.91 5.75 -18.38
C GLY A 120 -13.12 5.57 -19.68
N ARG A 121 -12.61 4.36 -19.94
CA ARG A 121 -11.92 4.02 -21.21
C ARG A 121 -12.87 3.93 -22.40
N GLU A 122 -14.06 3.36 -22.21
CA GLU A 122 -15.08 3.27 -23.29
C GLU A 122 -15.58 4.66 -23.73
N ASN A 123 -15.67 5.62 -22.79
CA ASN A 123 -16.10 6.98 -23.09
C ASN A 123 -15.01 7.85 -23.76
N LYS A 124 -13.72 7.58 -23.51
CA LYS A 124 -12.60 8.27 -24.19
C LYS A 124 -12.41 7.84 -25.65
N ASN A 125 -12.98 6.71 -26.05
CA ASN A 125 -12.85 6.13 -27.38
C ASN A 125 -14.05 6.44 -28.32
N LYS A 126 -14.97 7.32 -27.90
CA LYS A 126 -16.09 7.84 -28.70
C LYS A 126 -15.84 9.31 -29.03
#